data_AF-A0A519EL74-F1
#
_entry.id   AF-A0A519EL74-F1
#
_cell.length_a   1.000
_cell.length_b   1.000
_cell.length_c   1.000
_cell.angle_alpha   90.00
_cell.angle_beta   90.00
_cell.angle_gamma   90.00
#
_symmetry.space_group_name_H-M   'P 1'
#
loop_
_entity.id
_entity.type
_entity.pdbx_description
1 polymer ?
#
loop_
_entity_poly.entity_id
_entity_poly.type
_entity_poly.pdbx_seq_one_letter_code
_entity_poly.pdbx_strand_id
1 'polypeptide(L)'
;MSSMSDPSQLTFGRLSWAALPLHEPILIATFAAVVLGGIAVLAGLTKFRLWGPLWHDWICSIDHKKIGIMYMVLGLVMLLRGFADAIMMRAQQAVAFGGEAGFLPPHHYDQIFTAHGVIMIFFVAMPLVTGFMNYLVPLQIGARDVAFPFLNNFSFWMTVGGAVLLMVSLFVGEFAATGWLAYPPLSGILQSPTVGMDYYLWALQIAGVGTTLSGINLIATIVKMRAPGMTLMRMPIFTWTALCTNVLIVVSFPVLAATLTLLTLDRYVGTNFFTNDLGGNPMMYVNLIWIWG
;
A
#
# COMPACT_ATOMS: atom_id res chain seq x y z
N MET A 1 -20.87 9.03 22.17
CA MET A 1 -21.56 10.23 21.64
C MET A 1 -21.17 11.48 22.45
N SER A 2 -19.87 11.74 22.65
CA SER A 2 -19.40 12.80 23.57
C SER A 2 -18.02 13.37 23.21
N SER A 3 -17.75 13.64 21.93
CA SER A 3 -16.56 14.43 21.52
C SER A 3 -16.86 15.55 20.52
N MET A 4 -18.12 15.77 20.15
CA MET A 4 -18.51 16.89 19.27
C MET A 4 -18.71 18.19 20.06
N SER A 5 -17.70 18.65 20.80
CA SER A 5 -17.79 19.90 21.57
C SER A 5 -16.63 20.88 21.36
N ASP A 6 -15.77 20.65 20.37
CA ASP A 6 -14.75 21.63 19.97
C ASP A 6 -15.06 22.16 18.56
N PRO A 7 -15.49 23.43 18.41
CA PRO A 7 -15.74 24.05 17.12
C PRO A 7 -14.53 23.98 16.18
N SER A 8 -13.31 23.93 16.71
CA SER A 8 -12.09 23.82 15.91
C SER A 8 -11.97 22.45 15.21
N GLN A 9 -12.56 21.38 15.75
CA GLN A 9 -12.55 20.06 15.11
C GLN A 9 -13.50 19.99 13.91
N LEU A 10 -14.56 20.80 13.90
CA LEU A 10 -15.49 20.92 12.76
C LEU A 10 -14.83 21.64 11.57
N THR A 11 -13.92 22.60 11.83
CA THR A 11 -13.26 23.40 10.79
C THR A 11 -11.88 22.89 10.38
N PHE A 12 -11.10 22.33 11.32
CA PHE A 12 -9.69 21.94 11.09
C PHE A 12 -9.46 20.43 11.26
N GLY A 13 -10.47 19.66 11.66
CA GLY A 13 -10.40 18.20 11.78
C GLY A 13 -9.80 17.70 13.10
N ARG A 14 -9.43 16.41 13.13
CA ARG A 14 -8.95 15.71 14.34
C ARG A 14 -7.44 15.86 14.59
N LEU A 15 -6.70 16.50 13.67
CA LEU A 15 -5.25 16.59 13.74
C LEU A 15 -4.83 17.56 14.86
N SER A 16 -3.96 17.10 15.75
CA SER A 16 -3.41 17.90 16.86
C SER A 16 -1.97 17.53 17.13
N TRP A 17 -1.27 18.32 17.95
CA TRP A 17 0.10 18.02 18.38
C TRP A 17 0.24 16.66 19.09
N ALA A 18 -0.85 16.16 19.68
CA ALA A 18 -0.88 14.84 20.30
C ALA A 18 -0.79 13.68 19.30
N ALA A 19 -0.99 13.94 18.00
CA ALA A 19 -0.82 12.93 16.96
C ALA A 19 0.66 12.63 16.64
N LEU A 20 1.60 13.44 17.13
CA LEU A 20 3.02 13.18 16.94
C LEU A 20 3.55 12.25 18.06
N PRO A 21 4.30 11.19 17.74
CA PRO A 21 4.82 10.23 18.72
C PRO A 21 6.04 10.78 19.48
N LEU A 22 5.92 11.97 20.09
CA LEU A 22 7.03 12.67 20.78
C LEU A 22 7.45 12.01 22.11
N HIS A 23 6.72 11.00 22.56
CA HIS A 23 7.01 10.25 23.78
C HIS A 23 7.67 8.89 23.50
N GLU A 24 7.71 8.44 22.23
CA GLU A 24 8.18 7.11 21.86
C GLU A 24 9.63 7.15 21.35
N PRO A 25 10.62 6.66 22.12
CA PRO A 25 12.03 6.79 21.76
C PRO A 25 12.40 6.15 20.42
N ILE A 26 11.79 5.00 20.10
CA ILE A 26 12.02 4.26 18.84
C ILE A 26 11.53 5.10 17.65
N LEU A 27 10.35 5.71 17.75
CA LEU A 27 9.77 6.52 16.68
C LEU A 27 10.51 7.85 16.52
N ILE A 28 10.97 8.48 17.61
CA ILE A 28 11.78 9.71 17.55
C ILE A 28 13.12 9.43 16.85
N ALA A 29 13.81 8.36 17.23
CA ALA A 29 15.08 7.98 16.60
C ALA A 29 14.88 7.67 15.11
N THR A 30 13.79 6.96 14.79
CA THR A 30 13.42 6.65 13.39
C THR A 30 13.11 7.93 12.61
N PHE A 31 12.34 8.85 13.19
CA PHE A 31 12.01 10.14 12.57
C PHE A 31 13.26 10.96 12.29
N ALA A 32 14.17 11.07 13.27
CA ALA A 32 15.44 11.76 13.09
C ALA A 32 16.28 11.13 11.97
N ALA A 33 16.38 9.80 11.92
CA ALA A 33 17.11 9.09 10.87
C ALA A 33 16.49 9.33 9.48
N VAL A 34 15.16 9.27 9.36
CA VAL A 34 14.44 9.54 8.11
C VAL A 34 14.61 10.98 7.65
N VAL A 35 14.51 11.95 8.56
CA VAL A 35 14.72 13.37 8.25
C VAL A 35 16.15 13.62 7.79
N LEU A 36 17.15 13.08 8.49
CA LEU A 36 18.56 13.19 8.09
C LEU A 36 18.82 12.55 6.72
N GLY A 37 18.26 11.37 6.47
CA GLY A 37 18.31 10.71 5.17
C GLY A 37 17.65 11.52 4.06
N GLY A 38 16.46 12.08 4.33
CA GLY A 38 15.75 12.95 3.40
C GLY A 38 16.53 14.22 3.07
N ILE A 39 17.12 14.87 4.08
CA ILE A 39 17.98 16.04 3.88
C ILE A 39 19.21 15.67 3.04
N ALA A 40 19.85 14.52 3.31
CA ALA A 40 20.99 14.05 2.54
C ALA A 40 20.64 13.82 1.06
N VAL A 41 19.48 13.21 0.78
CA VAL A 41 18.98 13.02 -0.58
C VAL A 41 18.68 14.37 -1.26
N LEU A 42 17.96 15.27 -0.59
CA LEU A 42 17.66 16.61 -1.11
C LEU A 42 18.92 17.44 -1.39
N ALA A 43 19.89 17.39 -0.49
CA ALA A 43 21.19 18.03 -0.66
C ALA A 43 21.95 17.43 -1.84
N GLY A 44 21.93 16.10 -1.99
CA GLY A 44 22.50 15.40 -3.15
C GLY A 44 21.87 15.84 -4.47
N LEU A 45 20.53 15.81 -4.56
CA LEU A 45 19.78 16.24 -5.75
C LEU A 45 20.11 17.69 -6.14
N THR A 46 20.20 18.57 -5.14
CA THR A 46 20.49 19.99 -5.36
C THR A 46 21.94 20.23 -5.75
N LYS A 47 22.91 19.62 -5.03
CA LYS A 47 24.34 19.77 -5.30
C LYS A 47 24.73 19.26 -6.69
N PHE A 48 24.18 18.11 -7.10
CA PHE A 48 24.45 17.51 -8.41
C PHE A 48 23.50 18.00 -9.52
N ARG A 49 22.60 18.95 -9.24
CA ARG A 49 21.63 19.53 -10.20
C ARG A 49 20.76 18.48 -10.90
N LEU A 50 20.36 17.44 -10.18
CA LEU A 50 19.61 16.29 -10.71
C LEU A 50 18.09 16.52 -10.75
N TRP A 51 17.59 17.69 -10.33
CA TRP A 51 16.16 18.01 -10.32
C TRP A 51 15.50 17.94 -11.71
N GLY A 52 16.15 18.49 -12.74
CA GLY A 52 15.65 18.45 -14.11
C GLY A 52 15.51 17.03 -14.64
N PRO A 53 16.58 16.20 -14.61
CA PRO A 53 16.52 14.80 -14.97
C PRO A 53 15.51 14.00 -14.14
N LEU A 54 15.45 14.20 -12.82
CA LEU A 54 14.48 13.49 -11.97
C LEU A 54 13.04 13.78 -12.40
N TRP A 55 12.72 15.04 -12.68
CA TRP A 55 11.38 15.45 -13.10
C TRP A 55 11.03 14.94 -14.50
N HIS A 56 11.84 15.28 -15.50
CA HIS A 56 11.54 14.99 -16.91
C HIS A 56 11.79 13.53 -17.29
N ASP A 57 12.89 12.94 -16.80
CA ASP A 57 13.29 11.61 -17.25
C ASP A 57 12.68 10.48 -16.43
N TRP A 58 12.22 10.73 -15.21
CA TRP A 58 11.70 9.69 -14.31
C TRP A 58 10.25 9.97 -13.87
N ILE A 59 9.99 11.07 -13.15
CA ILE A 59 8.67 11.34 -12.56
C ILE A 59 7.58 11.43 -13.63
N CYS A 60 7.84 12.20 -14.69
CA CYS A 60 6.93 12.37 -15.82
C CYS A 60 7.14 11.35 -16.93
N SER A 61 7.94 10.30 -16.71
CA SER A 61 8.25 9.33 -17.76
C SER A 61 7.06 8.41 -18.05
N ILE A 62 6.82 8.17 -19.33
CA ILE A 62 5.85 7.18 -19.82
C ILE A 62 6.52 5.87 -20.29
N ASP A 63 7.85 5.81 -20.30
CA ASP A 63 8.61 4.62 -20.72
C ASP A 63 8.39 3.47 -19.72
N HIS A 64 7.80 2.37 -20.20
CA HIS A 64 7.52 1.18 -19.41
C HIS A 64 8.75 0.62 -18.69
N LYS A 65 9.97 0.81 -19.21
CA LYS A 65 11.21 0.38 -18.56
C LYS A 65 11.50 1.21 -17.32
N LYS A 66 11.40 2.54 -17.45
CA LYS A 66 11.64 3.46 -16.33
C LYS A 66 10.58 3.31 -15.26
N ILE A 67 9.30 3.18 -15.65
CA ILE A 67 8.21 2.87 -14.73
C ILE A 67 8.45 1.53 -14.02
N GLY A 68 8.86 0.50 -14.76
CA GLY A 68 9.23 -0.80 -14.19
C GLY A 68 10.36 -0.69 -13.16
N ILE A 69 11.41 0.09 -13.45
CA ILE A 69 12.50 0.38 -12.50
C ILE A 69 11.98 1.11 -11.26
N MET A 70 11.15 2.13 -11.41
CA MET A 70 10.60 2.87 -10.27
C MET A 70 9.73 1.97 -9.37
N TYR A 71 8.94 1.07 -9.94
CA TYR A 71 8.21 0.04 -9.19
C TYR A 71 9.14 -0.87 -8.39
N MET A 72 10.22 -1.35 -9.00
CA MET A 72 11.20 -2.20 -8.32
C MET A 72 11.93 -1.44 -7.20
N VAL A 73 12.31 -0.18 -7.44
CA VAL A 73 12.92 0.68 -6.42
C VAL A 73 11.96 0.92 -5.25
N LEU A 74 10.69 1.22 -5.52
CA LEU A 74 9.67 1.34 -4.48
C LEU A 74 9.59 0.06 -3.64
N GLY A 75 9.47 -1.10 -4.30
CA GLY A 75 9.40 -2.39 -3.63
C GLY A 75 10.63 -2.67 -2.74
N LEU A 76 11.83 -2.32 -3.21
CA LEU A 76 13.07 -2.47 -2.42
C LEU A 76 13.15 -1.52 -1.23
N VAL A 77 12.72 -0.26 -1.39
CA VAL A 77 12.67 0.69 -0.26
C VAL A 77 11.66 0.22 0.79
N MET A 78 10.49 -0.23 0.35
CA MET A 78 9.45 -0.77 1.23
C MET A 78 9.87 -2.09 1.88
N LEU A 79 10.70 -2.90 1.20
CA LEU A 79 11.28 -4.12 1.76
C LEU A 79 12.16 -3.82 2.97
N LEU A 80 12.97 -2.75 2.94
CA LEU A 80 13.78 -2.36 4.08
C LEU A 80 12.92 -2.05 5.31
N ARG A 81 11.81 -1.32 5.11
CA ARG A 81 10.85 -1.06 6.20
C ARG A 81 10.19 -2.36 6.66
N GLY A 82 9.63 -3.15 5.75
CA GLY A 82 8.97 -4.42 6.10
C GLY A 82 9.88 -5.39 6.85
N PHE A 83 11.16 -5.45 6.46
CA PHE A 83 12.17 -6.29 7.10
C PHE A 83 12.58 -5.76 8.49
N ALA A 84 12.67 -4.44 8.67
CA ALA A 84 12.89 -3.85 9.99
C ALA A 84 11.78 -4.26 10.98
N ASP A 85 10.50 -4.18 10.57
CA ASP A 85 9.37 -4.64 11.37
C ASP A 85 9.45 -6.15 11.68
N ALA A 86 9.85 -6.97 10.71
CA ALA A 86 10.02 -8.40 10.92
C ALA A 86 11.06 -8.70 12.00
N ILE A 87 12.22 -8.03 11.94
CA ILE A 87 13.27 -8.15 12.95
C ILE A 87 12.75 -7.71 14.31
N MET A 88 12.07 -6.57 14.41
CA MET A 88 11.51 -6.08 15.67
C MET A 88 10.51 -7.07 16.27
N MET A 89 9.59 -7.63 15.47
CA MET A 89 8.65 -8.64 15.95
C MET A 89 9.35 -9.91 16.44
N ARG A 90 10.32 -10.42 15.68
CA ARG A 90 11.08 -11.62 16.08
C ARG A 90 11.90 -11.37 17.33
N ALA A 91 12.53 -10.20 17.45
CA ALA A 91 13.27 -9.80 18.64
C ALA A 91 12.36 -9.69 19.86
N GLN A 92 11.18 -9.08 19.75
CA GLN A 92 10.21 -9.03 20.84
C GLN A 92 9.81 -10.42 21.31
N GLN A 93 9.49 -11.33 20.38
CA GLN A 93 9.13 -12.71 20.73
C GLN A 93 10.27 -13.47 21.40
N ALA A 94 11.52 -13.24 20.99
CA ALA A 94 12.69 -13.86 21.59
C ALA A 94 12.96 -13.33 23.01
N VAL A 95 12.78 -12.03 23.25
CA VAL A 95 12.99 -11.41 24.57
C VAL A 95 11.85 -11.77 25.53
N ALA A 96 10.60 -11.74 25.06
CA ALA A 96 9.44 -12.09 25.89
C ALA A 96 9.35 -13.60 26.20
N PHE A 97 10.19 -14.43 25.56
CA PHE A 97 10.27 -15.84 25.85
C PHE A 97 10.77 -16.06 27.28
N GLY A 98 9.90 -16.59 28.15
CA GLY A 98 10.20 -16.78 29.57
C GLY A 98 9.47 -15.84 30.53
N GLY A 99 8.56 -14.99 30.02
CA GLY A 99 7.68 -14.16 30.85
C GLY A 99 8.16 -12.72 31.07
N GLU A 100 9.27 -12.33 30.42
CA GLU A 100 9.71 -10.94 30.37
C GLU A 100 8.73 -10.07 29.56
N ALA A 101 8.57 -8.80 29.93
CA ALA A 101 7.66 -7.89 29.23
C ALA A 101 8.13 -7.52 27.81
N GLY A 102 9.44 -7.63 27.53
CA GLY A 102 10.04 -7.19 26.28
C GLY A 102 10.08 -5.66 26.12
N PHE A 103 10.19 -5.19 24.88
CA PHE A 103 10.32 -3.77 24.52
C PHE A 103 9.18 -3.23 23.65
N LEU A 104 8.31 -4.09 23.10
CA LEU A 104 7.11 -3.69 22.36
C LEU A 104 5.85 -4.00 23.19
N PRO A 105 5.15 -2.98 23.72
CA PRO A 105 3.82 -3.13 24.25
C PRO A 105 2.85 -3.70 23.20
N PRO A 106 1.75 -4.38 23.60
CA PRO A 106 0.81 -5.00 22.66
C PRO A 106 0.29 -4.03 21.59
N HIS A 107 -0.04 -2.80 21.98
CA HIS A 107 -0.51 -1.76 21.06
C HIS A 107 0.49 -1.49 19.91
N HIS A 108 1.79 -1.39 20.21
CA HIS A 108 2.82 -1.18 19.18
C HIS A 108 3.11 -2.45 18.40
N TYR A 109 3.13 -3.60 19.07
CA TYR A 109 3.37 -4.89 18.42
C TYR A 109 2.30 -5.18 17.35
N ASP A 110 1.03 -4.94 17.68
CA ASP A 110 -0.09 -5.20 16.78
C ASP A 110 -0.09 -4.24 15.58
N GLN A 111 0.31 -2.98 15.77
CA GLN A 111 0.52 -2.03 14.66
C GLN A 111 1.66 -2.46 13.74
N ILE A 112 2.81 -2.85 14.31
CA ILE A 112 3.98 -3.33 13.56
C ILE A 112 3.61 -4.58 12.76
N PHE A 113 2.93 -5.55 13.39
CA PHE A 113 2.49 -6.77 12.69
C PHE A 113 1.54 -6.47 11.54
N THR A 114 0.57 -5.59 11.78
CA THR A 114 -0.41 -5.18 10.76
C THR A 114 0.28 -4.46 9.60
N ALA A 115 1.12 -3.46 9.89
CA ALA A 115 1.85 -2.70 8.89
C ALA A 115 2.85 -3.57 8.11
N HIS A 116 3.55 -4.49 8.78
CA HIS A 116 4.43 -5.46 8.14
C HIS A 116 3.69 -6.27 7.08
N GLY A 117 2.57 -6.90 7.45
CA GLY A 117 1.79 -7.72 6.51
C GLY A 117 1.30 -6.92 5.31
N VAL A 118 0.75 -5.72 5.56
CA VAL A 118 0.29 -4.81 4.51
C VAL A 118 1.43 -4.41 3.58
N ILE A 119 2.59 -4.04 4.10
CA ILE A 119 3.74 -3.64 3.30
C ILE A 119 4.26 -4.80 2.45
N MET A 120 4.48 -5.97 3.05
CA MET A 120 5.09 -7.09 2.33
C MET A 120 4.23 -7.56 1.15
N ILE A 121 2.91 -7.56 1.30
CA ILE A 121 2.00 -7.95 0.23
C ILE A 121 1.78 -6.81 -0.76
N PHE A 122 1.29 -5.66 -0.31
CA PHE A 122 0.80 -4.61 -1.21
C PHE A 122 1.88 -3.66 -1.72
N PHE A 123 2.98 -3.51 -0.98
CA PHE A 123 3.99 -2.50 -1.28
C PHE A 123 5.40 -3.06 -1.50
N VAL A 124 5.58 -4.37 -1.35
CA VAL A 124 6.80 -5.09 -1.75
C VAL A 124 6.50 -6.07 -2.87
N ALA A 125 5.72 -7.12 -2.59
CA ALA A 125 5.45 -8.18 -3.57
C ALA A 125 4.74 -7.63 -4.82
N MET A 126 3.65 -6.89 -4.65
CA MET A 126 2.88 -6.32 -5.76
C MET A 126 3.71 -5.35 -6.62
N PRO A 127 4.41 -4.33 -6.07
CA PRO A 127 5.30 -3.47 -6.86
C PRO A 127 6.44 -4.21 -7.57
N LEU A 128 7.10 -5.17 -6.91
CA LEU A 128 8.19 -5.91 -7.54
C LEU A 128 7.69 -6.70 -8.74
N VAL A 129 6.60 -7.46 -8.58
CA VAL A 129 6.01 -8.27 -9.67
C VAL A 129 5.52 -7.36 -10.80
N THR A 130 4.78 -6.30 -10.48
CA THR A 130 4.30 -5.31 -11.47
C THR A 130 5.46 -4.60 -12.17
N GLY A 131 6.55 -4.31 -11.47
CA GLY A 131 7.76 -3.71 -12.02
C GLY A 131 8.46 -4.61 -13.04
N PHE A 132 8.61 -5.90 -12.71
CA PHE A 132 9.14 -6.89 -13.66
C PHE A 132 8.24 -7.07 -14.88
N MET A 133 6.92 -7.15 -14.68
CA MET A 133 5.99 -7.26 -15.80
C MET A 133 6.07 -6.03 -16.71
N ASN A 134 6.06 -4.82 -16.15
CA ASN A 134 6.21 -3.57 -16.90
C ASN A 134 7.51 -3.52 -17.70
N TYR A 135 8.62 -3.94 -17.11
CA TYR A 135 9.91 -3.90 -17.78
C TYR A 135 10.03 -4.95 -18.90
N LEU A 136 9.68 -6.20 -18.60
CA LEU A 136 10.00 -7.35 -19.45
C LEU A 136 8.92 -7.67 -20.49
N VAL A 137 7.63 -7.51 -20.17
CA VAL A 137 6.54 -7.97 -21.05
C VAL A 137 6.56 -7.29 -22.42
N PRO A 138 6.62 -5.95 -22.53
CA PRO A 138 6.64 -5.31 -23.85
C PRO A 138 7.83 -5.75 -24.70
N LEU A 139 9.00 -5.93 -24.08
CA LEU A 139 10.21 -6.44 -24.74
C LEU A 139 10.05 -7.87 -25.26
N GLN A 140 9.46 -8.76 -24.45
CA GLN A 140 9.26 -10.16 -24.80
C GLN A 140 8.27 -10.36 -25.95
N ILE A 141 7.28 -9.48 -26.08
CA ILE A 141 6.28 -9.56 -27.17
C ILE A 141 6.65 -8.72 -28.40
N GLY A 142 7.78 -8.02 -28.37
CA GLY A 142 8.23 -7.14 -29.46
C GLY A 142 7.39 -5.87 -29.61
N ALA A 143 6.73 -5.42 -28.54
CA ALA A 143 6.02 -4.15 -28.50
C ALA A 143 6.99 -2.99 -28.22
N ARG A 144 6.69 -1.79 -28.74
CA ARG A 144 7.49 -0.58 -28.46
C ARG A 144 7.26 -0.04 -27.05
N ASP A 145 6.05 -0.18 -26.56
CA ASP A 145 5.59 0.30 -25.26
C ASP A 145 4.30 -0.46 -24.86
N VAL A 146 3.73 -0.12 -23.71
CA VAL A 146 2.41 -0.60 -23.25
C VAL A 146 1.25 0.09 -23.97
N ALA A 147 0.05 -0.49 -23.87
CA ALA A 147 -1.17 0.00 -24.54
C ALA A 147 -1.59 1.40 -24.09
N PHE A 148 -1.44 1.70 -22.80
CA PHE A 148 -1.80 2.98 -22.21
C PHE A 148 -0.63 3.55 -21.39
N PRO A 149 0.35 4.23 -22.03
CA PRO A 149 1.56 4.71 -21.33
C PRO A 149 1.28 5.73 -20.22
N PHE A 150 0.33 6.67 -20.44
CA PHE A 150 -0.08 7.63 -19.41
C PHE A 150 -0.75 6.93 -18.21
N LEU A 151 -1.63 5.97 -18.49
CA LEU A 151 -2.29 5.19 -17.45
C LEU A 151 -1.26 4.40 -16.63
N ASN A 152 -0.20 3.94 -17.26
CA ASN A 152 0.90 3.23 -16.61
C ASN A 152 1.63 4.11 -15.59
N ASN A 153 1.94 5.36 -15.97
CA ASN A 153 2.55 6.33 -15.06
C ASN A 153 1.60 6.67 -13.91
N PHE A 154 0.31 6.89 -14.20
CA PHE A 154 -0.71 7.15 -13.19
C PHE A 154 -0.87 5.96 -12.20
N SER A 155 -0.90 4.72 -12.71
CA SER A 155 -0.94 3.50 -11.90
C SER A 155 0.20 3.45 -10.89
N PHE A 156 1.43 3.77 -11.33
CA PHE A 156 2.59 3.83 -10.45
C PHE A 156 2.40 4.87 -9.34
N TRP A 157 1.98 6.09 -9.69
CA TRP A 157 1.79 7.15 -8.70
C TRP A 157 0.64 6.90 -7.73
N MET A 158 -0.40 6.16 -8.13
CA MET A 158 -1.43 5.68 -7.20
C MET A 158 -0.84 4.69 -6.19
N THR A 159 0.01 3.75 -6.63
CA THR A 159 0.72 2.86 -5.70
C THR A 159 1.64 3.63 -4.76
N VAL A 160 2.40 4.60 -5.26
CA VAL A 160 3.24 5.48 -4.43
C VAL A 160 2.40 6.30 -3.46
N GLY A 161 1.27 6.84 -3.88
CA GLY A 161 0.36 7.60 -3.02
C GLY A 161 -0.15 6.77 -1.84
N GLY A 162 -0.55 5.51 -2.09
CA GLY A 162 -0.91 4.58 -1.03
C GLY A 162 0.26 4.27 -0.08
N ALA A 163 1.46 4.04 -0.63
CA ALA A 163 2.66 3.79 0.16
C ALA A 163 3.05 4.99 1.04
N VAL A 164 2.95 6.20 0.49
CA VAL A 164 3.20 7.45 1.22
C VAL A 164 2.20 7.64 2.35
N LEU A 165 0.91 7.43 2.11
CA LEU A 165 -0.10 7.50 3.18
C LEU A 165 0.20 6.52 4.31
N LEU A 166 0.58 5.29 3.98
CA LEU A 166 1.00 4.31 4.97
C LEU A 166 2.23 4.81 5.74
N MET A 167 3.26 5.34 5.06
CA MET A 167 4.48 5.82 5.72
C MET A 167 4.25 7.06 6.58
N VAL A 168 3.32 7.94 6.21
CA VAL A 168 2.95 9.11 7.02
C VAL A 168 2.34 8.67 8.36
N SER A 169 1.58 7.56 8.38
CA SER A 169 0.98 7.04 9.62
C SER A 169 1.99 6.67 10.71
N LEU A 170 3.27 6.44 10.34
CA LEU A 170 4.36 6.18 11.29
C LEU A 170 4.69 7.39 12.17
N PHE A 171 4.47 8.60 11.65
CA PHE A 171 4.87 9.86 12.30
C PHE A 171 3.69 10.76 12.66
N VAL A 172 2.53 10.57 12.02
CA VAL A 172 1.34 11.39 12.23
C VAL A 172 0.14 10.48 12.49
N GLY A 173 -0.21 10.33 13.77
CA GLY A 173 -1.21 9.39 14.25
C GLY A 173 -0.57 8.04 14.53
N GLU A 174 -1.23 6.99 14.03
CA GLU A 174 -0.83 5.59 14.21
C GLU A 174 -1.37 4.76 13.04
N PHE A 175 -0.91 3.52 12.90
CA PHE A 175 -1.43 2.60 11.88
C PHE A 175 -2.46 1.63 12.48
N ALA A 176 -3.18 0.89 11.63
CA ALA A 176 -4.14 -0.11 12.07
C ALA A 176 -3.48 -1.18 12.97
N ALA A 177 -4.17 -1.58 14.05
CA ALA A 177 -3.76 -2.62 14.98
C ALA A 177 -4.69 -3.85 14.92
N THR A 178 -5.22 -4.17 13.73
CA THR A 178 -6.32 -5.13 13.54
C THR A 178 -5.92 -6.34 12.68
N GLY A 179 -4.62 -6.48 12.39
CA GLY A 179 -4.08 -7.43 11.43
C GLY A 179 -4.23 -6.95 9.99
N TRP A 180 -3.46 -7.56 9.08
CA TRP A 180 -3.34 -7.10 7.69
C TRP A 180 -4.62 -7.23 6.84
N LEU A 181 -5.63 -7.95 7.32
CA LEU A 181 -6.95 -8.07 6.69
C LEU A 181 -8.05 -7.30 7.44
N ALA A 182 -7.74 -6.61 8.53
CA ALA A 182 -8.66 -5.73 9.26
C ALA A 182 -10.09 -6.29 9.48
N TYR A 183 -10.20 -7.45 10.13
CA TYR A 183 -11.50 -8.10 10.31
C TYR A 183 -12.46 -7.29 11.21
N PRO A 184 -13.72 -7.11 10.79
CA PRO A 184 -14.82 -6.77 11.68
C PRO A 184 -15.09 -7.91 12.68
N PRO A 185 -15.56 -7.62 13.91
CA PRO A 185 -15.92 -6.28 14.38
C PRO A 185 -14.71 -5.44 14.85
N LEU A 186 -13.50 -6.00 14.95
CA LEU A 186 -12.34 -5.31 15.52
C LEU A 186 -11.94 -4.04 14.75
N SER A 187 -12.09 -4.04 13.42
CA SER A 187 -11.85 -2.87 12.57
C SER A 187 -12.99 -1.84 12.56
N GLY A 188 -14.10 -2.10 13.27
CA GLY A 188 -15.20 -1.17 13.44
C GLY A 188 -14.82 0.05 14.29
N ILE A 189 -15.59 1.14 14.16
CA ILE A 189 -15.30 2.40 14.86
C ILE A 189 -15.44 2.28 16.39
N LEU A 190 -16.20 1.30 16.89
CA LEU A 190 -16.39 1.08 18.33
C LEU A 190 -15.18 0.37 18.97
N GLN A 191 -14.57 -0.59 18.26
CA GLN A 191 -13.46 -1.40 18.73
C GLN A 191 -12.10 -0.76 18.40
N SER A 192 -11.99 -0.11 17.24
CA SER A 192 -10.81 0.62 16.80
C SER A 192 -11.20 2.06 16.43
N PRO A 193 -11.38 2.95 17.44
CA PRO A 193 -11.82 4.33 17.23
C PRO A 193 -10.73 5.23 16.66
N THR A 194 -9.50 4.73 16.54
CA THR A 194 -8.33 5.49 16.15
C THR A 194 -8.25 5.68 14.63
N VAL A 195 -7.38 6.60 14.21
CA VAL A 195 -7.19 6.94 12.79
C VAL A 195 -6.43 5.88 12.00
N GLY A 196 -5.85 4.87 12.68
CA GLY A 196 -5.02 3.86 12.04
C GLY A 196 -5.76 3.00 11.02
N MET A 197 -7.02 2.67 11.30
CA MET A 197 -7.88 1.99 10.33
C MET A 197 -8.18 2.86 9.12
N ASP A 198 -8.27 4.17 9.30
CA ASP A 198 -8.56 5.09 8.20
C ASP A 198 -7.34 5.19 7.26
N TYR A 199 -6.11 5.22 7.80
CA TYR A 199 -4.89 5.09 7.00
C TYR A 199 -4.86 3.78 6.20
N TYR A 200 -5.18 2.65 6.84
CA TYR A 200 -5.24 1.34 6.17
C TYR A 200 -6.23 1.36 4.99
N LEU A 201 -7.45 1.86 5.21
CA LEU A 201 -8.52 1.87 4.21
C LEU A 201 -8.13 2.73 3.00
N TRP A 202 -7.71 3.98 3.23
CA TRP A 202 -7.39 4.89 2.12
C TRP A 202 -6.08 4.53 1.41
N ALA A 203 -5.06 4.06 2.13
CA ALA A 203 -3.81 3.62 1.51
C ALA A 203 -4.04 2.46 0.53
N LEU A 204 -4.80 1.45 0.94
CA LEU A 204 -5.11 0.30 0.11
C LEU A 204 -6.13 0.61 -0.99
N GLN A 205 -7.10 1.50 -0.75
CA GLN A 205 -8.06 1.89 -1.78
C GLN A 205 -7.34 2.59 -2.95
N ILE A 206 -6.45 3.54 -2.65
CA ILE A 206 -5.67 4.27 -3.67
C ILE A 206 -4.72 3.31 -4.40
N ALA A 207 -3.95 2.50 -3.67
CA ALA A 207 -3.04 1.53 -4.28
C ALA A 207 -3.78 0.46 -5.11
N GLY A 208 -4.99 0.06 -4.68
CA GLY A 208 -5.84 -0.92 -5.37
C GLY A 208 -6.34 -0.41 -6.72
N VAL A 209 -6.70 0.87 -6.82
CA VAL A 209 -7.02 1.51 -8.11
C VAL A 209 -5.82 1.45 -9.05
N GLY A 210 -4.63 1.83 -8.57
CA GLY A 210 -3.39 1.77 -9.37
C GLY A 210 -3.11 0.36 -9.91
N THR A 211 -3.23 -0.64 -9.05
CA THR A 211 -3.05 -2.06 -9.39
C THR A 211 -4.05 -2.54 -10.44
N THR A 212 -5.33 -2.20 -10.28
CA THR A 212 -6.40 -2.61 -11.21
C THR A 212 -6.14 -2.04 -12.61
N LEU A 213 -5.78 -0.75 -12.68
CA LEU A 213 -5.44 -0.07 -13.93
C LEU A 213 -4.18 -0.66 -14.59
N SER A 214 -3.18 -1.06 -13.80
CA SER A 214 -2.00 -1.76 -14.31
C SER A 214 -2.37 -3.12 -14.92
N GLY A 215 -3.28 -3.86 -14.27
CA GLY A 215 -3.82 -5.12 -14.77
C GLY A 215 -4.48 -4.98 -16.15
N ILE A 216 -5.40 -4.03 -16.26
CA ILE A 216 -6.09 -3.71 -17.52
C ILE A 216 -5.08 -3.36 -18.62
N ASN A 217 -4.10 -2.52 -18.31
CA ASN A 217 -3.10 -2.07 -19.26
C ASN A 217 -2.24 -3.21 -19.82
N LEU A 218 -1.75 -4.09 -18.95
CA LEU A 218 -0.93 -5.23 -19.38
C LEU A 218 -1.74 -6.29 -20.14
N ILE A 219 -3.00 -6.53 -19.79
CA ILE A 219 -3.89 -7.40 -20.61
C ILE A 219 -4.01 -6.83 -22.03
N ALA A 220 -4.36 -5.55 -22.15
CA ALA A 220 -4.52 -4.91 -23.45
C ALA A 220 -3.22 -4.97 -24.27
N THR A 221 -2.08 -4.71 -23.62
CA THR A 221 -0.74 -4.78 -24.21
C THR A 221 -0.46 -6.18 -24.76
N ILE A 222 -0.61 -7.22 -23.93
CA ILE A 222 -0.31 -8.61 -24.31
C ILE A 222 -1.27 -9.11 -25.41
N VAL A 223 -2.54 -8.72 -25.38
CA VAL A 223 -3.54 -9.24 -26.35
C VAL A 223 -3.45 -8.52 -27.69
N LYS A 224 -3.17 -7.20 -27.71
CA LYS A 224 -3.31 -6.38 -28.92
C LYS A 224 -2.01 -5.87 -29.54
N MET A 225 -0.89 -5.87 -28.81
CA MET A 225 0.34 -5.21 -29.28
C MET A 225 1.51 -6.16 -29.59
N ARG A 226 1.25 -7.47 -29.66
CA ARG A 226 2.29 -8.47 -30.00
C ARG A 226 2.83 -8.24 -31.41
N ALA A 227 4.09 -8.61 -31.60
CA ALA A 227 4.73 -8.62 -32.90
C ALA A 227 3.96 -9.50 -33.92
N PRO A 228 3.94 -9.13 -35.21
CA PRO A 228 3.32 -9.92 -36.26
C PRO A 228 3.86 -11.36 -36.29
N GLY A 229 2.97 -12.35 -36.43
CA GLY A 229 3.34 -13.77 -36.46
C GLY A 229 3.46 -14.46 -35.09
N MET A 230 3.40 -13.71 -33.99
CA MET A 230 3.36 -14.27 -32.63
C MET A 230 1.92 -14.65 -32.24
N THR A 231 1.59 -15.94 -32.34
CA THR A 231 0.34 -16.47 -31.81
C THR A 231 0.39 -16.56 -30.28
N LEU A 232 -0.78 -16.65 -29.62
CA LEU A 232 -0.89 -16.79 -28.17
C LEU A 232 0.03 -17.91 -27.63
N MET A 233 -0.07 -19.12 -28.18
CA MET A 233 0.70 -20.28 -27.72
C MET A 233 2.21 -20.22 -28.03
N ARG A 234 2.69 -19.16 -28.69
CA ARG A 234 4.11 -18.93 -28.97
C ARG A 234 4.74 -17.84 -28.10
N MET A 235 3.96 -17.22 -27.19
CA MET A 235 4.51 -16.23 -26.26
C MET A 235 5.45 -16.89 -25.24
N PRO A 236 6.47 -16.17 -24.74
CA PRO A 236 7.31 -16.66 -23.64
C PRO A 236 6.48 -16.98 -22.38
N ILE A 237 6.92 -17.96 -21.60
CA ILE A 237 6.17 -18.42 -20.42
C ILE A 237 5.97 -17.32 -19.37
N PHE A 238 6.93 -16.39 -19.23
CA PHE A 238 6.78 -15.23 -18.37
C PHE A 238 5.64 -14.31 -18.83
N THR A 239 5.51 -14.06 -20.13
CA THR A 239 4.40 -13.26 -20.67
C THR A 239 3.04 -13.97 -20.46
N TRP A 240 3.01 -15.30 -20.59
CA TRP A 240 1.79 -16.09 -20.32
C TRP A 240 1.35 -16.01 -18.86
N THR A 241 2.29 -16.23 -17.94
CA THR A 241 2.02 -16.12 -16.50
C THR A 241 1.62 -14.70 -16.13
N ALA A 242 2.27 -13.68 -16.70
CA ALA A 242 1.85 -12.29 -16.55
C ALA A 242 0.42 -12.06 -17.07
N LEU A 243 0.02 -12.63 -18.22
CA LEU A 243 -1.36 -12.52 -18.70
C LEU A 243 -2.36 -13.08 -17.68
N CYS A 244 -2.10 -14.29 -17.16
CA CYS A 244 -2.95 -14.91 -16.14
C CYS A 244 -3.02 -14.05 -14.85
N THR A 245 -1.87 -13.57 -14.36
CA THR A 245 -1.80 -12.69 -13.18
C THR A 245 -2.62 -11.42 -13.38
N ASN A 246 -2.50 -10.76 -14.53
CA ASN A 246 -3.24 -9.52 -14.78
C ASN A 246 -4.75 -9.78 -14.93
N VAL A 247 -5.18 -10.91 -15.51
CA VAL A 247 -6.60 -11.30 -15.54
C VAL A 247 -7.15 -11.48 -14.12
N LEU A 248 -6.42 -12.19 -13.25
CA LEU A 248 -6.82 -12.36 -11.85
C LEU A 248 -6.87 -11.02 -11.10
N ILE A 249 -5.91 -10.12 -11.34
CA ILE A 249 -5.94 -8.77 -10.77
C ILE A 249 -7.25 -8.04 -11.13
N VAL A 250 -7.61 -8.03 -12.42
CA VAL A 250 -8.80 -7.29 -12.89
C VAL A 250 -10.11 -7.87 -12.34
N VAL A 251 -10.15 -9.18 -12.06
CA VAL A 251 -11.35 -9.83 -11.49
C VAL A 251 -11.41 -9.69 -9.97
N SER A 252 -10.28 -9.83 -9.26
CA SER A 252 -10.25 -9.90 -7.80
C SER A 252 -10.17 -8.52 -7.11
N PHE A 253 -9.41 -7.57 -7.65
CA PHE A 253 -9.23 -6.26 -6.99
C PHE A 253 -10.51 -5.41 -6.86
N PRO A 254 -11.49 -5.46 -7.79
CA PRO A 254 -12.77 -4.80 -7.57
C PRO A 254 -13.50 -5.28 -6.30
N VAL A 255 -13.33 -6.55 -5.91
CA VAL A 255 -13.92 -7.10 -4.68
C VAL A 255 -13.26 -6.50 -3.44
N LEU A 256 -11.92 -6.37 -3.44
CA LEU A 256 -11.21 -5.65 -2.38
C LEU A 256 -11.71 -4.21 -2.27
N ALA A 257 -11.75 -3.48 -3.40
CA ALA A 257 -12.20 -2.10 -3.44
C ALA A 257 -13.62 -1.93 -2.89
N ALA A 258 -14.55 -2.80 -3.28
CA ALA A 258 -15.91 -2.80 -2.73
C ALA A 258 -15.91 -3.08 -1.22
N THR A 259 -15.20 -4.11 -0.77
CA THR A 259 -15.14 -4.51 0.64
C THR A 259 -14.59 -3.41 1.54
N LEU A 260 -13.49 -2.76 1.13
CA LEU A 260 -12.91 -1.63 1.87
C LEU A 260 -13.81 -0.40 1.83
N THR A 261 -14.51 -0.15 0.72
CA THR A 261 -15.50 0.93 0.63
C THR A 261 -16.66 0.70 1.61
N LEU A 262 -17.21 -0.51 1.67
CA LEU A 262 -18.27 -0.87 2.61
C LEU A 262 -17.82 -0.70 4.06
N LEU A 263 -16.59 -1.12 4.39
CA LEU A 263 -16.04 -0.93 5.74
C LEU A 263 -15.79 0.55 6.06
N THR A 264 -15.40 1.34 5.06
CA THR A 264 -15.27 2.81 5.19
C THR A 264 -16.64 3.44 5.47
N LEU A 265 -17.70 3.01 4.77
CA LEU A 265 -19.06 3.49 5.02
C LEU A 265 -19.55 3.15 6.44
N ASP A 266 -19.24 1.95 6.94
CA ASP A 266 -19.58 1.55 8.31
C ASP A 266 -18.90 2.47 9.33
N ARG A 267 -17.63 2.84 9.10
CA ARG A 267 -16.86 3.71 10.00
C ARG A 267 -17.23 5.19 9.91
N TYR A 268 -17.50 5.71 8.72
CA TYR A 268 -17.68 7.15 8.48
C TYR A 268 -19.15 7.59 8.45
N VAL A 269 -20.00 6.80 7.80
CA VAL A 269 -21.42 7.13 7.57
C VAL A 269 -22.30 6.46 8.62
N GLY A 270 -21.81 5.41 9.29
CA GLY A 270 -22.60 4.64 10.26
C GLY A 270 -23.56 3.67 9.58
N THR A 271 -23.18 3.15 8.40
CA THR A 271 -23.87 2.00 7.82
C THR A 271 -23.64 0.74 8.67
N ASN A 272 -24.39 -0.32 8.37
CA ASN A 272 -24.40 -1.55 9.16
C ASN A 272 -24.14 -2.77 8.25
N PHE A 273 -23.08 -2.73 7.42
CA PHE A 273 -22.74 -3.86 6.56
C PHE A 273 -22.11 -5.00 7.39
N PHE A 274 -21.13 -4.67 8.23
CA PHE A 274 -20.31 -5.63 8.97
C PHE A 274 -20.37 -5.44 10.51
N THR A 275 -21.28 -4.59 10.99
CA THR A 275 -21.52 -4.36 12.42
C THR A 275 -22.18 -5.58 13.08
N ASN A 276 -22.10 -5.67 14.41
CA ASN A 276 -22.80 -6.71 15.18
C ASN A 276 -24.29 -6.38 15.40
N ASP A 277 -24.63 -5.09 15.37
CA ASP A 277 -25.96 -4.58 15.65
C ASP A 277 -26.69 -4.18 14.35
N LEU A 278 -27.98 -3.87 14.47
CA LEU A 278 -28.83 -3.32 13.41
C LEU A 278 -28.88 -4.16 12.12
N GLY A 279 -28.64 -5.47 12.22
CA GLY A 279 -28.73 -6.43 11.13
C GLY A 279 -27.45 -6.64 10.31
N GLY A 280 -26.32 -6.03 10.72
CA GLY A 280 -25.03 -6.27 10.09
C GLY A 280 -24.51 -7.70 10.27
N ASN A 281 -23.57 -8.10 9.40
CA ASN A 281 -22.96 -9.44 9.45
C ASN A 281 -21.43 -9.37 9.28
N PRO A 282 -20.65 -9.49 10.38
CA PRO A 282 -19.18 -9.48 10.31
C PRO A 282 -18.60 -10.60 9.43
N MET A 283 -19.25 -11.77 9.36
CA MET A 283 -18.78 -12.89 8.54
C MET A 283 -18.91 -12.61 7.04
N MET A 284 -19.77 -11.67 6.63
CA MET A 284 -19.83 -11.22 5.24
C MET A 284 -18.52 -10.57 4.81
N TYR A 285 -17.88 -9.79 5.69
CA TYR A 285 -16.56 -9.21 5.40
C TYR A 285 -15.53 -10.30 5.16
N VAL A 286 -15.47 -11.30 6.05
CA VAL A 286 -14.52 -12.41 5.96
C VAL A 286 -14.70 -13.16 4.65
N ASN A 287 -15.95 -13.39 4.22
CA ASN A 287 -16.21 -14.00 2.91
C ASN A 287 -15.67 -13.13 1.76
N LEU A 288 -16.05 -11.84 1.71
CA LEU A 288 -15.70 -10.95 0.61
C LEU A 288 -14.19 -10.70 0.49
N ILE A 289 -13.50 -10.51 1.62
CA ILE A 289 -12.07 -10.24 1.62
C ILE A 289 -11.29 -11.47 1.10
N TRP A 290 -11.74 -12.70 1.39
CA TRP A 290 -11.13 -13.94 0.87
C TRP A 290 -11.59 -14.34 -0.53
N ILE A 291 -12.60 -13.68 -1.11
CA ILE A 291 -12.82 -13.78 -2.56
C ILE A 291 -11.69 -13.04 -3.30
N TRP A 292 -11.20 -11.94 -2.73
CA TRP A 292 -10.06 -11.22 -3.27
C TRP A 292 -8.72 -11.93 -2.97
N GLY A 293 -8.52 -12.32 -1.71
CA GLY A 293 -7.26 -12.87 -1.18
C GLY A 293 -7.02 -14.32 -1.56
#